data_AF-A0A7Y4WUG8-F1
#
_entry.id   AF-A0A7Y4WUG8-F1
#
_cell.length_a   1.000
_cell.length_b   1.000
_cell.length_c   1.000
_cell.angle_alpha   90.00
_cell.angle_beta   90.00
_cell.angle_gamma   90.00
#
_symmetry.space_group_name_H-M   'P 1'
#
loop_
_entity.id
_entity.type
_entity.pdbx_description
1 polymer ?
#
loop_
_entity_poly.entity_id
_entity_poly.type
_entity_poly.pdbx_seq_one_letter_code
_entity_poly.pdbx_strand_id
1 'polypeptide(L)'
;AVAGASAARASGGPLVVDGALPAAIYKALLRGMPPEEIFRPEKAHKPWLTVPFHLAPAYGRKAWRFAVDQVFGAWLVPTATEALGDARKGHVHDARLQRLLPGEVLAQPDGPVRSCLLFLQKGKEADGAGWTLVSGAGAPLACLPGRVVVVDRAAGDALRVSAAEGGDAVLPLYVFSCVIKTG
;
A
#
# COMPACT_ATOMS: atom_id res chain seq x y z
N ALA A 1 -3.53 14.54 -12.13
CA ALA A 1 -2.74 13.34 -12.49
C ALA A 1 -1.28 13.71 -12.66
N VAL A 2 -0.35 12.85 -12.22
CA VAL A 2 1.08 13.01 -12.50
C VAL A 2 1.32 12.74 -13.99
N ALA A 3 2.09 13.58 -14.68
CA ALA A 3 2.45 13.33 -16.07
C ALA A 3 3.16 11.98 -16.19
N GLY A 4 2.60 11.06 -16.99
CA GLY A 4 3.14 9.71 -17.20
C GLY A 4 2.54 8.62 -16.30
N ALA A 5 1.59 8.92 -15.42
CA ALA A 5 0.85 7.88 -14.70
C ALA A 5 -0.06 7.10 -15.67
N SER A 6 -0.03 5.77 -15.60
CA SER A 6 -0.92 4.91 -16.39
C SER A 6 -1.82 4.09 -15.46
N ALA A 7 -3.13 4.12 -15.74
CA ALA A 7 -4.12 3.34 -15.00
C ALA A 7 -4.64 2.20 -15.86
N ALA A 8 -4.66 0.98 -15.32
CA ALA A 8 -5.20 -0.20 -15.98
C ALA A 8 -6.11 -0.96 -15.02
N ARG A 9 -7.24 -1.47 -15.51
CA ARG A 9 -8.15 -2.31 -14.76
C ARG A 9 -8.54 -3.51 -15.60
N ALA A 10 -8.23 -4.71 -15.12
CA ALA A 10 -8.77 -5.93 -15.70
C ALA A 10 -10.28 -5.99 -15.41
N SER A 11 -11.09 -6.57 -16.30
CA SER A 11 -12.53 -6.71 -16.08
C SER A 11 -12.81 -7.42 -14.75
N GLY A 12 -13.54 -6.75 -13.83
CA GLY A 12 -13.81 -7.26 -12.48
C GLY A 12 -12.60 -7.33 -11.54
N GLY A 13 -11.42 -6.88 -11.98
CA GLY A 13 -10.17 -6.91 -11.23
C GLY A 13 -9.82 -5.61 -10.51
N PRO A 14 -8.70 -5.60 -9.79
CA PRO A 14 -8.19 -4.41 -9.13
C PRO A 14 -7.80 -3.34 -10.17
N LEU A 15 -7.91 -2.07 -9.76
CA LEU A 15 -7.37 -0.95 -10.51
C LEU A 15 -5.89 -0.80 -10.13
N VAL A 16 -5.03 -0.75 -11.15
CA VAL A 16 -3.58 -0.60 -11.00
C VAL A 16 -3.18 0.75 -11.57
N VAL A 17 -2.46 1.54 -10.79
CA VAL A 17 -1.92 2.83 -11.19
C VAL A 17 -0.39 2.78 -11.07
N ASP A 18 0.27 2.77 -12.21
CA ASP A 18 1.72 2.85 -12.31
C ASP A 18 2.17 4.30 -12.35
N GLY A 19 3.33 4.58 -11.74
CA GLY A 19 3.85 5.95 -11.65
C GLY A 19 2.92 6.90 -10.89
N ALA A 20 2.15 6.37 -9.92
CA ALA A 20 1.13 7.12 -9.20
C ALA A 20 1.70 8.34 -8.44
N LEU A 21 2.99 8.29 -8.09
CA LEU A 21 3.70 9.35 -7.39
C LEU A 21 4.87 9.86 -8.22
N PRO A 22 5.16 11.18 -8.19
CA PRO A 22 6.41 11.70 -8.72
C PRO A 22 7.60 11.04 -7.99
N ALA A 23 8.66 10.71 -8.73
CA ALA A 23 9.82 10.01 -8.19
C ALA A 23 10.44 10.70 -6.95
N ALA A 24 10.42 12.04 -6.91
CA ALA A 24 10.90 12.81 -5.76
C ALA A 24 10.04 12.59 -4.50
N ILE A 25 8.71 12.52 -4.65
CA ILE A 25 7.78 12.25 -3.54
C ILE A 25 7.95 10.81 -3.07
N TYR A 26 8.05 9.85 -3.99
CA TYR A 26 8.33 8.45 -3.65
C TYR A 26 9.61 8.31 -2.83
N LYS A 27 10.72 8.93 -3.29
CA LYS A 27 12.00 8.95 -2.55
C LYS A 27 11.87 9.63 -1.18
N ALA A 28 11.09 10.71 -1.07
CA ALA A 28 10.85 11.39 0.20
C ALA A 28 10.08 10.50 1.18
N LEU A 29 9.07 9.76 0.71
CA LEU A 29 8.35 8.78 1.52
C LEU A 29 9.29 7.69 2.04
N LEU A 30 10.13 7.10 1.17
CA LEU A 30 11.11 6.09 1.57
C LEU A 30 12.08 6.60 2.65
N ARG A 31 12.51 7.87 2.56
CA ARG A 31 13.37 8.50 3.58
C ARG A 31 12.63 8.82 4.87
N GLY A 32 11.34 9.09 4.79
CA GLY A 32 10.47 9.40 5.94
C GLY A 32 9.94 8.16 6.66
N MET A 33 10.16 6.96 6.12
CA MET A 33 9.73 5.72 6.75
C MET A 33 10.41 5.52 8.11
N PRO A 34 9.70 4.93 9.09
CA PRO A 34 10.31 4.54 10.35
C PRO A 34 11.51 3.60 10.14
N PRO A 35 12.50 3.63 11.04
CA PRO A 35 13.61 2.67 11.03
C PRO A 35 13.10 1.22 11.18
N GLU A 36 13.83 0.26 10.61
CA GLU A 36 13.37 -1.13 10.44
C GLU A 36 13.17 -1.85 11.78
N GLU A 37 13.89 -1.41 12.80
CA GLU A 37 13.88 -1.90 14.17
C GLU A 37 12.48 -1.78 14.79
N ILE A 38 11.71 -0.76 14.42
CA ILE A 38 10.34 -0.53 14.93
C ILE A 38 9.37 -1.58 14.37
N PHE A 39 9.70 -2.20 13.24
CA PHE A 39 8.91 -3.28 12.64
C PHE A 39 9.34 -4.68 13.13
N ARG A 40 10.39 -4.79 13.94
CA ARG A 40 10.79 -6.09 14.49
C ARG A 40 9.81 -6.49 15.60
N PRO A 41 9.15 -7.66 15.51
CA PRO A 41 8.35 -8.14 16.62
C PRO A 41 9.26 -8.48 17.81
N GLU A 42 9.08 -7.82 18.96
CA GLU A 42 9.82 -8.13 20.19
C GLU A 42 9.39 -9.48 20.81
N LYS A 43 8.16 -9.94 20.52
CA LYS A 43 7.58 -11.25 20.85
C LYS A 43 6.56 -11.60 19.76
N ALA A 44 6.08 -12.84 19.69
CA ALA A 44 5.29 -13.46 18.60
C ALA A 44 3.92 -12.80 18.25
N HIS A 45 3.80 -11.48 18.30
CA HIS A 45 2.59 -10.72 18.03
C HIS A 45 2.80 -9.69 16.92
N LYS A 46 2.03 -9.91 15.84
CA LYS A 46 1.61 -9.02 14.74
C LYS A 46 2.73 -8.22 14.01
N PRO A 47 3.10 -8.59 12.77
CA PRO A 47 4.14 -7.91 11.97
C PRO A 47 3.76 -6.53 11.42
N TRP A 48 2.63 -5.97 11.87
CA TRP A 48 2.19 -4.65 11.42
C TRP A 48 2.29 -3.63 12.53
N LEU A 49 2.93 -2.52 12.20
CA LEU A 49 2.97 -1.36 13.05
C LEU A 49 1.71 -0.55 12.80
N THR A 50 0.65 -0.78 13.58
CA THR A 50 -0.40 0.22 13.72
C THR A 50 0.17 1.33 14.58
N VAL A 51 0.93 2.27 14.01
CA VAL A 51 1.39 3.44 14.77
C VAL A 51 0.18 4.29 15.07
N PRO A 52 -0.30 4.37 16.32
CA PRO A 52 -1.24 5.41 16.66
C PRO A 52 -0.51 6.72 16.43
N PHE A 53 -1.05 7.60 15.59
CA PHE A 53 -0.36 8.80 15.08
C PHE A 53 0.30 9.66 16.17
N HIS A 54 -0.18 9.60 17.41
CA HIS A 54 0.37 10.33 18.55
C HIS A 54 1.67 9.71 19.12
N LEU A 55 1.93 8.43 18.89
CA LEU A 55 3.11 7.70 19.38
C LEU A 55 4.29 7.65 18.38
N ALA A 56 4.09 8.05 17.12
CA ALA A 56 5.21 8.10 16.17
C ALA A 56 6.23 9.18 16.61
N PRO A 57 7.55 8.98 16.37
CA PRO A 57 8.55 10.03 16.55
C PRO A 57 8.14 11.32 15.81
N ALA A 58 8.41 12.49 16.38
CA ALA A 58 7.92 13.77 15.85
C ALA A 58 8.25 14.01 14.37
N TYR A 59 9.42 13.54 13.92
CA TYR A 59 9.83 13.58 12.51
C TYR A 59 9.00 12.63 11.63
N GLY A 60 8.82 11.38 12.08
CA GLY A 60 7.96 10.39 11.40
C GLY A 60 6.51 10.87 11.29
N ARG A 61 5.97 11.56 12.31
CA ARG A 61 4.60 12.10 12.27
C ARG A 61 4.37 13.07 11.12
N LYS A 62 5.33 13.94 10.79
CA LYS A 62 5.17 14.93 9.71
C LYS A 62 5.17 14.25 8.34
N ALA A 63 6.13 13.37 8.08
CA ALA A 63 6.18 12.60 6.85
C ALA A 63 4.94 11.69 6.71
N TRP A 64 4.48 11.10 7.82
CA TRP A 64 3.32 10.21 7.84
C TRP A 64 1.99 10.94 7.66
N ARG A 65 1.80 12.11 8.30
CA ARG A 65 0.66 13.00 8.01
C ARG A 65 0.67 13.47 6.58
N PHE A 66 1.83 13.88 6.06
CA PHE A 66 1.95 14.25 4.66
C PHE A 66 1.53 13.09 3.74
N ALA A 67 1.98 11.87 4.03
CA ALA A 67 1.56 10.69 3.28
C ALA A 67 0.04 10.48 3.35
N VAL A 68 -0.56 10.40 4.55
CA VAL A 68 -2.01 10.17 4.68
C VAL A 68 -2.83 11.32 4.11
N ASP A 69 -2.56 12.56 4.50
CA ASP A 69 -3.42 13.70 4.21
C ASP A 69 -3.24 14.19 2.77
N GLN A 70 -1.98 14.31 2.32
CA GLN A 70 -1.67 14.87 1.00
C GLN A 70 -1.60 13.79 -0.06
N VAL A 71 -0.77 12.76 0.15
CA VAL A 71 -0.57 11.73 -0.87
C VAL A 71 -1.82 10.88 -1.04
N PHE A 72 -2.36 10.33 0.05
CA PHE A 72 -3.56 9.50 -0.04
C PHE A 72 -4.83 10.33 -0.14
N GLY A 73 -5.08 11.20 0.84
CA GLY A 73 -6.32 11.97 0.94
C GLY A 73 -6.55 12.92 -0.23
N ALA A 74 -5.53 13.69 -0.63
CA ALA A 74 -5.68 14.69 -1.67
C ALA A 74 -5.39 14.18 -3.08
N TRP A 75 -4.51 13.18 -3.26
CA TRP A 75 -4.10 12.73 -4.60
C TRP A 75 -4.63 11.36 -4.97
N LEU A 76 -4.30 10.32 -4.20
CA LEU A 76 -4.61 8.94 -4.58
C LEU A 76 -6.10 8.61 -4.45
N VAL A 77 -6.76 8.98 -3.35
CA VAL A 77 -8.18 8.68 -3.15
C VAL A 77 -9.05 9.31 -4.22
N PRO A 78 -8.94 10.62 -4.55
CA PRO A 78 -9.72 11.23 -5.61
C PRO A 78 -9.46 10.57 -6.98
N THR A 79 -8.19 10.33 -7.32
CA THR A 79 -7.81 9.67 -8.58
C THR A 79 -8.38 8.25 -8.65
N ALA A 80 -8.34 7.50 -7.54
CA ALA A 80 -8.89 6.16 -7.44
C ALA A 80 -10.42 6.18 -7.57
N THR A 81 -11.12 7.07 -6.87
CA THR A 81 -12.58 7.17 -6.95
C THR A 81 -13.04 7.58 -8.34
N GLU A 82 -12.34 8.52 -8.98
CA GLU A 82 -12.61 8.95 -10.36
C GLU A 82 -12.40 7.81 -11.36
N ALA A 83 -11.26 7.11 -11.29
CA ALA A 83 -10.95 5.98 -12.16
C ALA A 83 -11.92 4.79 -11.97
N LEU A 84 -12.54 4.68 -10.81
CA LEU A 84 -13.59 3.69 -10.52
C LEU A 84 -14.99 4.15 -10.95
N GLY A 85 -15.15 5.40 -11.43
CA GLY A 85 -16.45 5.98 -11.77
C GLY A 85 -17.33 6.28 -10.56
N ASP A 86 -16.76 6.33 -9.36
CA ASP A 86 -17.49 6.59 -8.11
C ASP A 86 -17.49 8.08 -7.81
N ALA A 87 -18.64 8.73 -7.98
CA ALA A 87 -18.80 10.17 -7.71
C ALA A 87 -18.79 10.52 -6.21
N ARG A 88 -18.80 9.53 -5.32
CA ARG A 88 -18.80 9.74 -3.87
C ARG A 88 -17.44 10.23 -3.38
N LYS A 89 -17.47 11.20 -2.46
CA LYS A 89 -16.26 11.65 -1.75
C LYS A 89 -15.77 10.50 -0.87
N GLY A 90 -14.69 9.85 -1.30
CA GLY A 90 -13.97 8.89 -0.48
C GLY A 90 -13.18 9.62 0.60
N HIS A 91 -13.23 9.11 1.84
CA HIS A 91 -12.35 9.56 2.90
C HIS A 91 -11.46 8.41 3.38
N VAL A 92 -10.21 8.72 3.71
CA VAL A 92 -9.30 7.77 4.35
C VAL A 92 -9.81 7.53 5.77
N HIS A 93 -10.28 6.31 6.03
CA HIS A 93 -10.81 5.92 7.34
C HIS A 93 -9.75 5.30 8.25
N ASP A 94 -8.86 4.50 7.67
CA ASP A 94 -7.74 3.86 8.35
C ASP A 94 -6.54 3.85 7.41
N ALA A 95 -5.33 4.01 7.94
CA ALA A 95 -4.09 4.00 7.18
C ALA A 95 -2.99 3.30 7.97
N ARG A 96 -2.33 2.32 7.35
CA ARG A 96 -1.33 1.45 8.00
C ARG A 96 -0.08 1.35 7.14
N LEU A 97 1.09 1.36 7.81
CA LEU A 97 2.34 0.90 7.21
C LEU A 97 2.62 -0.51 7.72
N GLN A 98 2.77 -1.45 6.81
CA GLN A 98 3.12 -2.83 7.15
C GLN A 98 4.44 -3.16 6.48
N ARG A 99 5.34 -3.78 7.22
CA ARG A 99 6.49 -4.47 6.64
C ARG A 99 6.06 -5.90 6.42
N LEU A 100 6.32 -6.42 5.23
CA LEU A 100 6.09 -7.81 4.87
C LEU A 100 7.44 -8.48 4.58
N LEU A 101 7.62 -9.62 5.20
CA LEU A 101 8.66 -10.60 4.90
C LEU A 101 8.10 -11.72 4.00
N PRO A 102 8.97 -12.44 3.26
CA PRO A 102 8.53 -13.57 2.46
C PRO A 102 7.67 -14.54 3.28
N GLY A 103 6.47 -14.84 2.77
CA GLY A 103 5.48 -15.71 3.43
C GLY A 103 4.51 -15.00 4.39
N GLU A 104 4.73 -13.74 4.74
CA GLU A 104 3.79 -12.96 5.55
C GLU A 104 2.59 -12.48 4.73
N VAL A 105 1.42 -12.44 5.36
CA VAL A 105 0.17 -11.97 4.73
C VAL A 105 -0.10 -10.54 5.16
N LEU A 106 -0.53 -9.72 4.20
CA LEU A 106 -0.96 -8.36 4.47
C LEU A 106 -2.18 -8.35 5.39
N ALA A 107 -2.06 -7.74 6.56
CA ALA A 107 -3.19 -7.62 7.47
C ALA A 107 -4.19 -6.60 6.93
N GLN A 108 -5.48 -6.95 6.99
CA GLN A 108 -6.56 -6.11 6.50
C GLN A 108 -7.66 -6.00 7.56
N PRO A 109 -8.45 -4.91 7.52
CA PRO A 109 -9.65 -4.82 8.35
C PRO A 109 -10.71 -5.83 7.90
N ASP A 110 -11.58 -6.23 8.82
CA ASP A 110 -12.69 -7.13 8.53
C ASP A 110 -13.80 -6.43 7.74
N GLY A 111 -14.50 -7.18 6.88
CA GLY A 111 -15.67 -6.71 6.13
C GLY A 111 -15.39 -6.15 4.73
N PRO A 112 -16.44 -5.73 3.99
CA PRO A 112 -16.29 -5.16 2.67
C PRO A 112 -15.63 -3.78 2.80
N VAL A 113 -14.46 -3.65 2.18
CA VAL A 113 -13.67 -2.42 2.23
C VAL A 113 -13.06 -2.17 0.86
N ARG A 114 -13.07 -0.91 0.46
CA ARG A 114 -12.24 -0.45 -0.64
C ARG A 114 -10.87 -0.10 -0.04
N SER A 115 -9.83 -0.78 -0.49
CA SER A 115 -8.46 -0.56 0.00
C SER A 115 -7.60 0.02 -1.11
N CYS A 116 -6.81 1.04 -0.78
CA CYS A 116 -5.75 1.57 -1.63
C CYS A 116 -4.40 1.16 -1.04
N LEU A 117 -3.59 0.47 -1.82
CA LEU A 117 -2.28 -0.06 -1.45
C LEU A 117 -1.20 0.67 -2.24
N LEU A 118 -0.19 1.21 -1.56
CA LEU A 118 1.03 1.72 -2.17
C LEU A 118 2.20 0.84 -1.75
N PHE A 119 2.95 0.35 -2.73
CA PHE A 119 4.11 -0.50 -2.51
C PHE A 119 5.39 0.34 -2.40
N LEU A 120 6.08 0.18 -1.27
CA LEU A 120 7.32 0.87 -0.92
C LEU A 120 8.41 -0.19 -0.74
N GLN A 121 9.55 -0.03 -1.39
CA GLN A 121 10.67 -0.97 -1.23
C GLN A 121 11.96 -0.17 -1.02
N LYS A 122 12.73 -0.55 0.00
CA LYS A 122 13.97 0.13 0.39
C LYS A 122 15.16 -0.75 -0.01
N GLY A 123 16.11 -0.19 -0.77
CA GLY A 123 17.32 -0.90 -1.19
C GLY A 123 17.90 -0.33 -2.48
N LYS A 124 19.15 -0.72 -2.81
CA LYS A 124 19.80 -0.37 -4.09
C LYS A 124 19.22 -1.15 -5.28
N GLU A 125 18.56 -2.28 -5.01
CA GLU A 125 17.95 -3.20 -5.99
C GLU A 125 16.43 -3.31 -5.79
N ALA A 126 15.77 -2.18 -5.48
CA ALA A 126 14.32 -2.14 -5.37
C ALA A 126 13.69 -2.14 -6.78
N ASP A 127 13.55 -3.32 -7.38
CA ASP A 127 12.88 -3.53 -8.66
C ASP A 127 11.44 -4.07 -8.51
N GLY A 128 11.03 -4.45 -7.29
CA GLY A 128 9.76 -5.12 -6.98
C GLY A 128 9.60 -6.47 -7.69
N ALA A 129 10.66 -6.99 -8.32
CA ALA A 129 10.68 -8.27 -9.00
C ALA A 129 10.81 -9.37 -7.94
N GLY A 130 9.70 -9.66 -7.27
CA GLY A 130 9.70 -10.66 -6.22
C GLY A 130 8.48 -10.66 -5.34
N TRP A 131 7.50 -9.78 -5.55
CA TRP A 131 6.28 -9.73 -4.76
C TRP A 131 5.05 -9.78 -5.65
N THR A 132 4.08 -10.57 -5.24
CA THR A 132 2.80 -10.73 -5.93
C THR A 132 1.65 -10.48 -4.96
N LEU A 133 0.67 -9.70 -5.39
CA LEU A 133 -0.60 -9.49 -4.72
C LEU A 133 -1.64 -10.41 -5.37
N VAL A 134 -2.29 -11.21 -4.55
CA VAL A 134 -3.43 -12.05 -4.93
C VAL A 134 -4.66 -11.54 -4.18
N SER A 135 -5.73 -11.29 -4.92
CA SER A 135 -7.03 -10.87 -4.39
C SER A 135 -8.11 -11.85 -4.83
N GLY A 136 -8.63 -12.65 -3.88
CA GLY A 136 -9.66 -13.65 -4.17
C GLY A 136 -9.22 -14.64 -5.27
N ALA A 137 -10.09 -14.86 -6.27
CA ALA A 137 -9.83 -15.72 -7.43
C ALA A 137 -9.12 -15.00 -8.61
N GLY A 138 -8.66 -13.76 -8.41
CA GLY A 138 -8.00 -12.98 -9.45
C GLY A 138 -6.59 -13.47 -9.79
N ALA A 139 -6.10 -13.11 -10.98
CA ALA A 139 -4.72 -13.36 -11.37
C ALA A 139 -3.74 -12.62 -10.44
N PRO A 140 -2.57 -13.21 -10.12
CA PRO A 140 -1.53 -12.55 -9.34
C PRO A 140 -1.07 -11.25 -10.02
N LEU A 141 -0.89 -10.20 -9.22
CA LEU A 141 -0.43 -8.89 -9.67
C LEU A 141 0.94 -8.59 -9.09
N ALA A 142 1.93 -8.21 -9.92
CA ALA A 142 3.24 -7.82 -9.41
C ALA A 142 3.18 -6.54 -8.54
N CYS A 143 3.80 -6.56 -7.36
CA CYS A 143 3.88 -5.45 -6.42
C CYS A 143 5.10 -4.57 -6.71
N LEU A 144 5.07 -3.82 -7.82
CA LEU A 144 6.20 -2.98 -8.20
C LEU A 144 6.36 -1.75 -7.29
N PRO A 145 7.57 -1.22 -7.08
CA PRO A 145 7.79 -0.10 -6.18
C PRO A 145 7.15 1.17 -6.76
N GLY A 146 6.35 1.88 -5.96
CA GLY A 146 5.63 3.09 -6.39
C GLY A 146 4.33 2.82 -7.14
N ARG A 147 4.00 1.55 -7.39
CA ARG A 147 2.70 1.13 -7.89
C ARG A 147 1.65 1.31 -6.81
N VAL A 148 0.50 1.84 -7.23
CA VAL A 148 -0.70 1.90 -6.41
C VAL A 148 -1.72 0.91 -6.93
N VAL A 149 -2.33 0.15 -6.02
CA VAL A 149 -3.37 -0.82 -6.34
C VAL A 149 -4.59 -0.51 -5.50
N VAL A 150 -5.71 -0.33 -6.18
CA VAL A 150 -7.01 -0.11 -5.55
C VAL A 150 -7.83 -1.37 -5.74
N VAL A 151 -8.27 -1.93 -4.63
CA VAL A 151 -9.04 -3.17 -4.61
C VAL A 151 -10.40 -2.92 -3.98
N ASP A 152 -11.45 -3.26 -4.73
CA ASP A 152 -12.80 -3.43 -4.20
C ASP A 152 -12.92 -4.86 -3.70
N ARG A 153 -13.22 -5.03 -2.41
CA ARG A 153 -13.22 -6.34 -1.77
C ARG A 153 -14.60 -6.67 -1.22
N ALA A 154 -15.11 -7.85 -1.56
CA ALA A 154 -16.27 -8.41 -0.89
C ALA A 154 -15.91 -8.84 0.54
N ALA A 155 -16.91 -9.02 1.40
CA ALA A 155 -16.67 -9.58 2.73
C ALA A 155 -16.09 -11.00 2.59
N GLY A 156 -14.93 -11.25 3.20
CA GLY A 156 -14.28 -12.57 3.23
C GLY A 156 -13.16 -12.80 2.23
N ASP A 157 -12.99 -11.94 1.21
CA ASP A 157 -11.82 -12.04 0.33
C ASP A 157 -10.55 -11.61 1.08
N ALA A 158 -9.50 -12.41 1.05
CA ALA A 158 -8.21 -12.04 1.63
C ALA A 158 -7.31 -11.41 0.56
N LEU A 159 -6.63 -10.31 0.91
CA LEU A 159 -5.51 -9.79 0.13
C LEU A 159 -4.25 -10.46 0.63
N ARG A 160 -3.62 -11.26 -0.23
CA ARG A 160 -2.37 -11.95 0.09
C ARG A 160 -1.27 -11.32 -0.72
N VAL A 161 -0.21 -10.90 -0.05
CA VAL A 161 1.00 -10.45 -0.71
C VAL A 161 2.06 -11.49 -0.39
N SER A 162 2.57 -12.17 -1.41
CA SER A 162 3.56 -13.23 -1.23
C SER A 162 4.78 -12.95 -2.06
N ALA A 163 5.94 -13.36 -1.55
CA ALA A 163 7.14 -13.40 -2.36
C ALA A 163 6.91 -14.36 -3.55
N ALA A 164 7.44 -14.04 -4.73
CA ALA A 164 7.46 -14.95 -5.86
C ALA A 164 8.32 -16.16 -5.49
N GLU A 165 7.83 -17.37 -5.75
CA GLU A 165 8.56 -18.61 -5.46
C GLU A 165 9.88 -18.63 -6.27
N GLY A 166 11.01 -18.80 -5.57
CA GLY A 166 12.32 -19.07 -6.21
C GLY A 166 13.34 -17.93 -6.30
N GLY A 167 13.13 -16.78 -5.64
CA GLY A 167 14.10 -15.67 -5.62
C GLY A 167 15.00 -15.64 -4.39
N ASP A 168 16.30 -15.42 -4.60
CA ASP A 168 17.27 -15.07 -3.55
C ASP A 168 16.83 -13.83 -2.76
N ALA A 169 17.19 -13.79 -1.46
CA ALA A 169 17.08 -12.67 -0.52
C ALA A 169 16.08 -11.56 -0.89
N VAL A 170 14.77 -11.87 -0.86
CA VAL A 170 13.72 -10.89 -1.16
C VAL A 170 13.76 -9.77 -0.11
N LEU A 171 14.09 -8.55 -0.55
CA LEU A 171 14.05 -7.35 0.28
C LEU A 171 12.65 -7.17 0.88
N PRO A 172 12.55 -6.66 2.12
CA PRO A 172 11.27 -6.41 2.76
C PRO A 172 10.42 -5.46 1.92
N LEU A 173 9.17 -5.84 1.71
CA LEU A 173 8.18 -4.99 1.07
C LEU A 173 7.44 -4.21 2.15
N TYR A 174 7.33 -2.92 1.97
CA TYR A 174 6.52 -2.08 2.82
C TYR A 174 5.23 -1.73 2.09
N VAL A 175 4.11 -2.06 2.68
CA VAL A 175 2.79 -1.78 2.12
C VAL A 175 2.15 -0.70 2.95
N PHE A 176 1.93 0.43 2.31
CA PHE A 176 1.06 1.45 2.86
C PHE A 176 -0.37 1.16 2.39
N SER A 177 -1.25 0.77 3.30
CA SER A 177 -2.65 0.47 2.98
C SER A 177 -3.57 1.50 3.62
N CYS A 178 -4.54 2.02 2.88
CA CYS A 178 -5.62 2.81 3.44
C CYS A 178 -7.00 2.29 3.07
N VAL A 179 -7.94 2.33 4.01
CA VAL A 179 -9.35 2.02 3.77
C VAL A 179 -10.06 3.29 3.34
N ILE A 180 -10.73 3.22 2.20
CA ILE A 180 -11.59 4.26 1.67
C ILE A 180 -13.02 3.92 2.06
N LYS A 181 -13.65 4.78 2.88
CA LYS A 181 -15.10 4.75 3.06
C LYS A 181 -15.73 5.72 2.07
N THR A 182 -16.71 5.24 1.33
CA THR A 182 -17.61 6.06 0.52
C THR A 182 -18.86 6.34 1.35
N GLY A 183 -19.14 7.62 1.56
CA GLY A 183 -20.37 8.10 2.21
C GLY A 183 -21.52 8.23 1.24
#